data_AF-A0A7J5E260-F1
#
_entry.id   AF-A0A7J5E260-F1
#
_cell.length_a   1.000
_cell.length_b   1.000
_cell.length_c   1.000
_cell.angle_alpha   90.00
_cell.angle_beta   90.00
_cell.angle_gamma   90.00
#
_symmetry.space_group_name_H-M   'P 1'
#
loop_
_entity.id
_entity.type
_entity.pdbx_description
1 polymer ?
#
loop_
_entity_poly.entity_id
_entity_poly.type
_entity_poly.pdbx_seq_one_letter_code
_entity_poly.pdbx_strand_id
1 'polypeptide(L)'
;MTPRRWLVLVVAVALVAAVAAVVVVRLRGDDASRFSAALELAPTSTQRYSWTDWAGVRKELGVRLSDSSSPEDVEDFLQRAYDRDLSSMTALDESAPTIQQELGFSPATLDWELFAQGRDGALVIMGLPESYDIGRLRERLRTAGFLEPPEADGVWEGGVDLLEGFDGPVTPELAALQVDEEHRLLIGSDDAGFLAQRTDLARGDEDDAVAEAVAAAGPALSAAAYTGDQVCTALAMSDADPAERTRASELLKAAGEVHPIAGYAIAAQPGGDVRVAMAFETAEQARSDADSRSRLAAGPAPGQGGSFTDRYRLGKVVASDKVLTLALDPVAGAFVLSDLTSGPVLFATC
;
A
#
# COMPACT_ATOMS: atom_id res chain seq x y z
N MET A 1 46.65 -27.20 26.37
CA MET A 1 46.16 -26.69 25.07
C MET A 1 46.95 -25.42 24.75
N THR A 2 47.58 -25.35 23.57
CA THR A 2 48.46 -24.24 23.19
C THR A 2 47.69 -22.92 23.08
N PRO A 3 48.30 -21.77 23.41
CA PRO A 3 47.63 -20.45 23.44
C PRO A 3 46.98 -20.10 22.09
N ARG A 4 47.51 -20.65 21.00
CA ARG A 4 47.00 -20.52 19.64
C ARG A 4 45.61 -21.16 19.43
N ARG A 5 45.30 -22.26 20.11
CA ARG A 5 43.98 -22.92 20.04
C ARG A 5 42.91 -22.13 20.78
N TRP A 6 43.28 -21.45 21.88
CA TRP A 6 42.35 -20.62 22.65
C TRP A 6 41.97 -19.35 21.88
N LEU A 7 42.95 -18.73 21.23
CA LEU A 7 42.75 -17.56 20.36
C LEU A 7 41.82 -17.86 19.17
N VAL A 8 41.99 -19.01 18.52
CA VAL A 8 41.10 -19.44 17.43
C VAL A 8 39.67 -19.68 17.93
N LEU A 9 39.51 -20.25 19.12
CA LEU A 9 38.19 -20.54 19.69
C LEU A 9 37.47 -19.25 20.12
N VAL A 10 38.19 -18.28 20.69
CA VAL A 10 37.65 -16.96 21.03
C VAL A 10 37.23 -16.19 19.76
N VAL A 11 38.06 -16.22 18.72
CA VAL A 11 37.74 -15.57 17.43
C VAL A 11 36.54 -16.23 16.76
N ALA A 12 36.46 -17.56 16.75
CA ALA A 12 35.32 -18.28 16.18
C ALA A 12 34.02 -18.01 16.94
N VAL A 13 34.05 -17.98 18.28
CA VAL A 13 32.86 -17.65 19.08
C VAL A 13 32.46 -16.19 18.88
N ALA A 14 33.42 -15.26 18.80
CA ALA A 14 33.13 -13.86 18.50
C ALA A 14 32.53 -13.67 17.10
N LEU A 15 33.00 -14.43 16.09
CA LEU A 15 32.44 -14.43 14.75
C LEU A 15 31.03 -15.01 14.71
N VAL A 16 30.78 -16.13 15.40
CA VAL A 16 29.45 -16.72 15.49
C VAL A 16 28.49 -15.80 16.25
N ALA A 17 28.94 -15.16 17.33
CA ALA A 17 28.16 -14.18 18.07
C ALA A 17 27.89 -12.92 17.24
N ALA A 18 28.85 -12.45 16.44
CA ALA A 18 28.66 -11.33 15.54
C ALA A 18 27.71 -11.66 14.38
N VAL A 19 27.81 -12.86 13.79
CA VAL A 19 26.86 -13.32 12.76
C VAL A 19 25.47 -13.52 13.36
N ALA A 20 25.36 -14.11 14.55
CA ALA A 20 24.08 -14.25 15.24
C ALA A 20 23.49 -12.89 15.63
N ALA A 21 24.32 -11.93 16.08
CA ALA A 21 23.88 -10.57 16.36
C ALA A 21 23.45 -9.85 15.08
N VAL A 22 24.17 -9.99 13.96
CA VAL A 22 23.77 -9.41 12.66
C VAL A 22 22.49 -10.05 12.13
N VAL A 23 22.32 -11.37 12.29
CA VAL A 23 21.09 -12.07 11.90
C VAL A 23 19.92 -11.65 12.79
N VAL A 24 20.12 -11.53 14.11
CA VAL A 24 19.09 -11.06 15.04
C VAL A 24 18.80 -9.57 14.87
N VAL A 25 19.78 -8.74 14.51
CA VAL A 25 19.60 -7.31 14.21
C VAL A 25 18.97 -7.10 12.84
N ARG A 26 19.21 -7.97 11.84
CA ARG A 26 18.40 -7.97 10.60
C ARG A 26 16.98 -8.40 10.93
N LEU A 27 16.80 -9.55 11.57
CA LEU A 27 15.48 -10.06 11.95
C LEU A 27 14.69 -9.20 12.94
N ARG A 28 15.32 -8.21 13.60
CA ARG A 28 14.65 -7.23 14.50
C ARG A 28 14.69 -5.79 13.99
N GLY A 29 15.57 -5.46 13.05
CA GLY A 29 15.60 -4.19 12.33
C GLY A 29 14.69 -4.20 11.10
N ASP A 30 14.25 -5.40 10.68
CA ASP A 30 13.32 -5.69 9.59
C ASP A 30 11.84 -5.84 10.07
N ASP A 31 11.50 -5.44 11.31
CA ASP A 31 10.15 -5.70 11.88
C ASP A 31 9.04 -4.81 11.26
N ALA A 32 9.38 -3.66 10.67
CA ALA A 32 8.44 -2.83 9.92
C ALA A 32 8.51 -3.14 8.42
N SER A 33 7.37 -3.46 7.80
CA SER A 33 7.28 -3.66 6.36
C SER A 33 7.60 -2.35 5.61
N ARG A 34 8.02 -2.43 4.33
CA ARG A 34 8.19 -1.22 3.49
C ARG A 34 6.91 -0.37 3.43
N PHE A 35 5.75 -1.02 3.46
CA PHE A 35 4.48 -0.33 3.53
C PHE A 35 4.34 0.45 4.85
N SER A 36 4.66 -0.16 5.99
CA SER A 36 4.68 0.49 7.30
C SER A 36 5.60 1.72 7.34
N ALA A 37 6.81 1.60 6.78
CA ALA A 37 7.75 2.73 6.71
C ALA A 37 7.26 3.86 5.79
N ALA A 38 6.57 3.53 4.70
CA ALA A 38 6.04 4.54 3.79
C ALA A 38 4.88 5.35 4.40
N LEU A 39 4.11 4.76 5.34
CA LEU A 39 3.05 5.48 6.06
C LEU A 39 3.56 6.70 6.81
N GLU A 40 4.80 6.65 7.31
CA GLU A 40 5.42 7.75 8.06
C GLU A 40 5.59 9.02 7.20
N LEU A 41 5.65 8.84 5.86
CA LEU A 41 5.79 9.93 4.89
C LEU A 41 4.45 10.58 4.51
N ALA A 42 3.33 9.90 4.80
CA ALA A 42 2.01 10.41 4.46
C ALA A 42 1.63 11.60 5.36
N PRO A 43 0.75 12.51 4.91
CA PRO A 43 0.20 13.55 5.78
C PRO A 43 -0.57 12.96 6.96
N THR A 44 -0.51 13.59 8.13
CA THR A 44 -1.30 13.23 9.33
C THR A 44 -2.81 13.20 9.08
N SER A 45 -3.32 14.01 8.15
CA SER A 45 -4.74 14.05 7.79
C SER A 45 -5.19 12.97 6.80
N THR A 46 -4.28 12.07 6.41
CA THR A 46 -4.57 10.97 5.48
C THR A 46 -5.60 10.01 6.06
N GLN A 47 -6.63 9.71 5.29
CA GLN A 47 -7.70 8.78 5.66
C GLN A 47 -7.66 7.50 4.84
N ARG A 48 -7.09 7.57 3.63
CA ARG A 48 -6.95 6.48 2.67
C ARG A 48 -5.52 6.37 2.18
N TYR A 49 -5.00 5.14 2.22
CA TYR A 49 -3.68 4.76 1.76
C TYR A 49 -3.82 3.66 0.72
N SER A 50 -3.15 3.81 -0.42
CA SER A 50 -3.02 2.75 -1.43
C SER A 50 -1.54 2.53 -1.72
N TRP A 51 -1.06 1.29 -1.61
CA TRP A 51 0.35 0.94 -1.69
C TRP A 51 0.61 -0.06 -2.81
N THR A 52 1.72 0.10 -3.53
CA THR A 52 2.24 -0.91 -4.46
C THR A 52 3.76 -1.00 -4.38
N ASP A 53 4.30 -2.20 -4.14
CA ASP A 53 5.73 -2.51 -4.25
C ASP A 53 6.06 -2.91 -5.69
N TRP A 54 6.29 -1.93 -6.55
CA TRP A 54 6.54 -2.15 -7.97
C TRP A 54 7.75 -3.05 -8.25
N ALA A 55 8.82 -2.95 -7.46
CA ALA A 55 9.95 -3.86 -7.55
C ALA A 55 9.56 -5.30 -7.20
N GLY A 56 8.74 -5.48 -6.15
CA GLY A 56 8.15 -6.75 -5.76
C GLY A 56 7.25 -7.34 -6.85
N VAL A 57 6.36 -6.53 -7.44
CA VAL A 57 5.43 -6.95 -8.51
C VAL A 57 6.19 -7.38 -9.77
N ARG A 58 7.19 -6.61 -10.21
CA ARG A 58 8.06 -7.01 -11.34
C ARG A 58 8.74 -8.36 -11.08
N LYS A 59 9.23 -8.58 -9.86
CA LYS A 59 9.85 -9.84 -9.44
C LYS A 59 8.86 -11.00 -9.43
N GLU A 60 7.67 -10.80 -8.87
CA GLU A 60 6.59 -11.80 -8.79
C GLU A 60 6.17 -12.27 -10.20
N LEU A 61 6.06 -11.33 -11.14
CA LEU A 61 5.68 -11.61 -12.52
C LEU A 61 6.86 -11.98 -13.43
N GLY A 62 8.07 -12.06 -12.89
CA GLY A 62 9.29 -12.43 -13.61
C GLY A 62 9.64 -11.50 -14.78
N VAL A 63 9.25 -10.22 -14.71
CA VAL A 63 9.50 -9.24 -15.79
C VAL A 63 10.68 -8.34 -15.48
N ARG A 64 11.38 -7.95 -16.54
CA ARG A 64 12.54 -7.06 -16.49
C ARG A 64 12.23 -5.84 -17.33
N LEU A 65 12.02 -4.72 -16.65
CA LEU A 65 11.82 -3.42 -17.26
C LEU A 65 12.93 -2.46 -16.83
N SER A 66 13.04 -1.37 -17.58
CA SER A 66 14.04 -0.32 -17.37
C SER A 66 13.51 1.02 -17.86
N ASP A 67 14.30 2.07 -17.70
CA ASP A 67 14.06 3.39 -18.27
C ASP A 67 14.02 3.39 -19.81
N SER A 68 14.57 2.35 -20.45
CA SER A 68 14.49 2.15 -21.91
C SER A 68 13.33 1.29 -22.40
N SER A 69 12.50 0.75 -21.50
CA SER A 69 11.31 -0.01 -21.87
C SER A 69 10.30 0.89 -22.59
N SER A 70 9.64 0.37 -23.62
CA SER A 70 8.66 1.14 -24.40
C SER A 70 7.35 1.32 -23.63
N PRO A 71 6.50 2.29 -23.99
CA PRO A 71 5.17 2.43 -23.40
C PRO A 71 4.34 1.13 -23.47
N GLU A 72 4.45 0.38 -24.57
CA GLU A 72 3.76 -0.90 -24.75
C GLU A 72 4.29 -1.98 -23.79
N ASP A 73 5.59 -2.03 -23.52
CA ASP A 73 6.15 -2.95 -22.51
C ASP A 73 5.59 -2.64 -21.10
N VAL A 74 5.34 -1.36 -20.80
CA VAL A 74 4.76 -0.93 -19.53
C VAL A 74 3.28 -1.29 -19.44
N GLU A 75 2.52 -1.08 -20.51
CA GLU A 75 1.11 -1.46 -20.60
C GLU A 75 0.93 -2.98 -20.45
N ASP A 76 1.72 -3.79 -21.17
CA ASP A 76 1.72 -5.25 -21.04
C ASP A 76 2.08 -5.70 -19.61
N PHE A 77 2.98 -4.99 -18.94
CA PHE A 77 3.32 -5.27 -17.55
C PHE A 77 2.15 -4.98 -16.60
N LEU A 78 1.49 -3.83 -16.75
CA LEU A 78 0.36 -3.43 -15.92
C LEU A 78 -0.85 -4.34 -16.15
N GLN A 79 -1.15 -4.74 -17.38
CA GLN A 79 -2.20 -5.71 -17.66
C GLN A 79 -1.96 -7.05 -16.93
N ARG A 80 -0.73 -7.55 -16.94
CA ARG A 80 -0.39 -8.79 -16.21
C ARG A 80 -0.44 -8.62 -14.68
N ALA A 81 -0.12 -7.42 -14.18
CA ALA A 81 -0.27 -7.11 -12.77
C ALA A 81 -1.75 -7.02 -12.38
N TYR A 82 -2.59 -6.43 -13.23
CA TYR A 82 -4.03 -6.36 -13.07
C TYR A 82 -4.67 -7.75 -13.05
N ASP A 83 -4.30 -8.63 -13.98
CA ASP A 83 -4.77 -10.03 -14.02
C ASP A 83 -4.42 -10.83 -12.74
N ARG A 84 -3.49 -10.32 -11.92
CA ARG A 84 -3.09 -10.88 -10.63
C ARG A 84 -3.57 -10.05 -9.43
N ASP A 85 -4.38 -9.03 -9.67
CA ASP A 85 -4.90 -8.11 -8.65
C ASP A 85 -3.78 -7.38 -7.87
N LEU A 86 -2.71 -7.01 -8.58
CA LEU A 86 -1.51 -6.37 -8.00
C LEU A 86 -1.34 -4.90 -8.38
N SER A 87 -2.05 -4.41 -9.42
CA SER A 87 -2.00 -3.00 -9.84
C SER A 87 -3.27 -2.23 -9.46
N SER A 88 -4.30 -2.87 -8.89
CA SER A 88 -5.57 -2.21 -8.59
C SER A 88 -5.45 -1.03 -7.62
N MET A 89 -4.39 -0.98 -6.82
CA MET A 89 -4.14 0.06 -5.82
C MET A 89 -3.27 1.22 -6.31
N THR A 90 -2.73 1.19 -7.53
CA THR A 90 -1.91 2.30 -8.03
C THR A 90 -2.75 3.49 -8.48
N ALA A 91 -2.24 4.69 -8.28
CA ALA A 91 -2.75 5.93 -8.86
C ALA A 91 -2.15 6.22 -10.26
N LEU A 92 -1.19 5.40 -10.72
CA LEU A 92 -0.40 5.65 -11.93
C LEU A 92 -0.82 4.79 -13.13
N ASP A 93 -1.78 3.87 -12.99
CA ASP A 93 -2.08 2.85 -14.00
C ASP A 93 -2.30 3.44 -15.40
N GLU A 94 -3.27 4.35 -15.54
CA GLU A 94 -3.58 5.00 -16.82
C GLU A 94 -2.46 5.94 -17.30
N SER A 95 -1.70 6.52 -16.36
CA SER A 95 -0.64 7.49 -16.68
C SER A 95 0.64 6.83 -17.17
N ALA A 96 0.88 5.60 -16.74
CA ALA A 96 2.18 4.93 -16.77
C ALA A 96 2.85 4.90 -18.16
N PRO A 97 2.15 4.56 -19.26
CA PRO A 97 2.76 4.57 -20.60
C PRO A 97 3.25 5.97 -21.00
N THR A 98 2.44 6.99 -20.73
CA THR A 98 2.76 8.39 -21.06
C THR A 98 3.89 8.94 -20.20
N ILE A 99 3.85 8.73 -18.88
CA ILE A 99 4.93 9.24 -17.99
C ILE A 99 6.26 8.49 -18.21
N GLN A 100 6.23 7.23 -18.63
CA GLN A 100 7.43 6.51 -19.06
C GLN A 100 8.09 7.22 -20.25
N GLN A 101 7.28 7.59 -21.25
CA GLN A 101 7.76 8.24 -22.48
C GLN A 101 8.25 9.67 -22.21
N GLU A 102 7.40 10.49 -21.61
CA GLU A 102 7.60 11.92 -21.46
C GLU A 102 8.57 12.23 -20.31
N LEU A 103 8.31 11.65 -19.12
CA LEU A 103 8.99 12.02 -17.88
C LEU A 103 10.07 11.01 -17.44
N GLY A 104 10.09 9.81 -18.02
CA GLY A 104 11.14 8.82 -17.80
C GLY A 104 10.99 8.00 -16.51
N PHE A 105 9.87 8.13 -15.81
CA PHE A 105 9.51 7.29 -14.66
C PHE A 105 8.14 6.65 -14.87
N SER A 106 7.93 5.47 -14.30
CA SER A 106 6.65 4.76 -14.30
C SER A 106 6.72 3.56 -13.33
N PRO A 107 5.63 2.82 -13.11
CA PRO A 107 5.66 1.50 -12.46
C PRO A 107 6.75 0.53 -12.97
N ALA A 108 7.31 0.75 -14.16
CA ALA A 108 8.42 -0.01 -14.70
C ALA A 108 9.78 0.28 -14.04
N THR A 109 9.97 1.50 -13.52
CA THR A 109 11.25 2.01 -13.00
C THR A 109 11.21 2.35 -11.52
N LEU A 110 10.03 2.62 -10.95
CA LEU A 110 9.85 2.88 -9.53
C LEU A 110 10.09 1.63 -8.67
N ASP A 111 10.59 1.82 -7.45
CA ASP A 111 10.68 0.73 -6.47
C ASP A 111 9.36 0.50 -5.76
N TRP A 112 8.61 1.56 -5.48
CA TRP A 112 7.31 1.52 -4.81
C TRP A 112 6.53 2.81 -5.01
N GLU A 113 5.24 2.75 -4.67
CA GLU A 113 4.30 3.86 -4.69
C GLU A 113 3.38 3.80 -3.46
N LEU A 114 3.10 4.96 -2.86
CA LEU A 114 2.07 5.18 -1.86
C LEU A 114 1.20 6.36 -2.29
N PHE A 115 -0.07 6.11 -2.56
CA PHE A 115 -1.08 7.17 -2.66
C PHE A 115 -1.70 7.41 -1.29
N ALA A 116 -1.58 8.64 -0.78
CA ALA A 116 -2.11 9.07 0.50
C ALA A 116 -3.14 10.18 0.27
N GLN A 117 -4.39 9.93 0.63
CA GLN A 117 -5.50 10.86 0.43
C GLN A 117 -6.20 11.18 1.75
N GLY A 118 -6.35 12.46 2.03
CA GLY A 118 -7.03 12.99 3.21
C GLY A 118 -8.04 14.09 2.86
N ARG A 119 -8.53 14.78 3.87
CA ARG A 119 -9.45 15.92 3.70
C ARG A 119 -8.76 17.17 3.17
N ASP A 120 -7.46 17.29 3.42
CA ASP A 120 -6.69 18.50 3.12
C ASP A 120 -5.98 18.44 1.77
N GLY A 121 -5.84 17.24 1.19
CA GLY A 121 -5.15 17.02 -0.08
C GLY A 121 -4.78 15.55 -0.29
N ALA A 122 -4.09 15.28 -1.39
CA ALA A 122 -3.58 13.97 -1.73
C ALA A 122 -2.12 14.04 -2.19
N LEU A 123 -1.33 13.03 -1.87
CA LEU A 123 0.04 12.87 -2.34
C LEU A 123 0.21 11.52 -3.02
N VAL A 124 0.93 11.48 -4.15
CA VAL A 124 1.50 10.26 -4.71
C VAL A 124 2.99 10.24 -4.38
N ILE A 125 3.37 9.44 -3.39
CA ILE A 125 4.76 9.32 -2.91
C ILE A 125 5.40 8.12 -3.60
N MET A 126 6.47 8.34 -4.35
CA MET A 126 7.11 7.33 -5.18
C MET A 126 8.57 7.13 -4.77
N GLY A 127 8.93 5.90 -4.48
CA GLY A 127 10.31 5.52 -4.19
C GLY A 127 11.11 5.25 -5.46
N LEU A 128 12.26 5.90 -5.58
CA LEU A 128 13.20 5.71 -6.68
C LEU A 128 14.30 4.71 -6.28
N PRO A 129 14.62 3.71 -7.12
CA PRO A 129 15.74 2.80 -6.83
C PRO A 129 17.05 3.58 -6.79
N GLU A 130 18.02 3.17 -5.98
CA GLU A 130 19.35 3.79 -5.87
C GLU A 130 20.04 4.08 -7.22
N SER A 131 19.81 3.23 -8.23
CA SER A 131 20.38 3.38 -9.56
C SER A 131 19.68 4.41 -10.46
N TYR A 132 18.55 4.98 -10.03
CA TYR A 132 17.76 5.90 -10.85
C TYR A 132 18.47 7.25 -11.05
N ASP A 133 18.51 7.72 -12.29
CA ASP A 133 19.18 8.97 -12.68
C ASP A 133 18.28 10.18 -12.44
N ILE A 134 18.37 10.76 -11.23
CA ILE A 134 17.61 11.96 -10.85
C ILE A 134 18.00 13.18 -11.72
N GLY A 135 19.26 13.27 -12.16
CA GLY A 135 19.69 14.34 -13.05
C GLY A 135 18.95 14.31 -14.37
N ARG A 136 18.80 13.11 -14.95
CA ARG A 136 18.00 12.88 -16.16
C ARG A 136 16.50 13.15 -15.95
N LEU A 137 15.95 12.79 -14.79
CA LEU A 137 14.56 13.15 -14.45
C LEU A 137 14.37 14.66 -14.49
N ARG A 138 15.21 15.43 -13.80
CA ARG A 138 15.13 16.91 -13.82
C ARG A 138 15.27 17.48 -15.23
N GLU A 139 16.13 16.90 -16.08
CA GLU A 139 16.23 17.27 -17.50
C GLU A 139 14.93 17.02 -18.27
N ARG A 140 14.29 15.87 -18.04
CA ARG A 140 13.02 15.54 -18.66
C ARG A 140 11.90 16.45 -18.18
N LEU A 141 11.83 16.77 -16.89
CA LEU A 141 10.85 17.74 -16.36
C LEU A 141 10.99 19.11 -17.05
N ARG A 142 12.22 19.63 -17.18
CA ARG A 142 12.48 20.89 -17.90
C ARG A 142 12.08 20.82 -19.37
N THR A 143 12.42 19.71 -20.04
CA THR A 143 12.10 19.48 -21.45
C THR A 143 10.59 19.39 -21.67
N ALA A 144 9.89 18.72 -20.76
CA ALA A 144 8.44 18.59 -20.79
C ALA A 144 7.74 19.92 -20.52
N GLY A 145 8.38 20.88 -19.86
CA GLY A 145 7.84 22.23 -19.64
C GLY A 145 7.47 22.55 -18.20
N PHE A 146 7.83 21.70 -17.23
CA PHE A 146 7.70 22.02 -15.82
C PHE A 146 8.63 23.19 -15.46
N LEU A 147 8.13 24.09 -14.62
CA LEU A 147 8.89 25.21 -14.08
C LEU A 147 9.80 24.72 -12.95
N GLU A 148 11.10 24.93 -13.10
CA GLU A 148 12.09 24.56 -12.09
C GLU A 148 11.99 25.48 -10.85
N PRO A 149 11.92 24.89 -9.64
CA PRO A 149 11.93 25.67 -8.40
C PRO A 149 13.29 26.35 -8.15
N PRO A 150 13.32 27.46 -7.39
CA PRO A 150 14.57 28.10 -7.02
C PRO A 150 15.38 27.28 -6.01
N GLU A 151 14.73 26.56 -5.10
CA GLU A 151 15.35 25.60 -4.19
C GLU A 151 15.41 24.19 -4.80
N ALA A 152 16.46 23.43 -4.48
CA ALA A 152 16.69 22.09 -5.05
C ALA A 152 15.63 21.05 -4.65
N ASP A 153 15.01 21.26 -3.49
CA ASP A 153 13.90 20.51 -2.91
C ASP A 153 12.56 21.23 -3.07
N GLY A 154 12.50 22.30 -3.86
CA GLY A 154 11.24 23.00 -4.14
C GLY A 154 10.31 22.21 -5.06
N VAL A 155 9.12 22.78 -5.28
CA VAL A 155 8.08 22.16 -6.11
C VAL A 155 8.24 22.59 -7.58
N TRP A 156 8.33 21.60 -8.46
CA TRP A 156 8.23 21.76 -9.90
C TRP A 156 6.77 21.94 -10.29
N GLU A 157 6.44 23.06 -10.94
CA GLU A 157 5.07 23.38 -11.34
C GLU A 157 4.86 23.09 -12.82
N GLY A 158 3.99 22.14 -13.14
CA GLY A 158 3.51 21.89 -14.51
C GLY A 158 2.09 22.41 -14.72
N GLY A 159 1.20 22.09 -13.77
CA GLY A 159 -0.23 22.36 -13.86
C GLY A 159 -0.95 21.37 -14.78
N VAL A 160 -2.28 21.29 -14.66
CA VAL A 160 -3.12 20.34 -15.43
C VAL A 160 -3.05 20.64 -16.93
N ASP A 161 -3.00 21.91 -17.34
CA ASP A 161 -2.88 22.31 -18.75
C ASP A 161 -1.62 21.73 -19.43
N LEU A 162 -0.52 21.56 -18.67
CA LEU A 162 0.68 20.93 -19.20
C LEU A 162 0.46 19.43 -19.42
N LEU A 163 -0.14 18.75 -18.43
CA LEU A 163 -0.41 17.33 -18.48
C LEU A 163 -1.36 16.96 -19.63
N GLU A 164 -2.38 17.78 -19.87
CA GLU A 164 -3.31 17.63 -21.00
C GLU A 164 -2.63 17.80 -22.37
N GLY A 165 -1.46 18.42 -22.40
CA GLY A 165 -0.64 18.59 -23.60
C GLY A 165 0.16 17.34 -24.01
N PHE A 166 0.21 16.31 -23.17
CA PHE A 166 0.91 15.07 -23.49
C PHE A 166 0.08 14.15 -24.41
N ASP A 167 0.76 13.22 -25.08
CA ASP A 167 0.15 12.32 -26.07
C ASP A 167 -0.77 11.23 -25.48
N GLY A 168 -0.99 11.23 -24.16
CA GLY A 168 -1.90 10.32 -23.47
C GLY A 168 -2.30 10.84 -22.08
N PRO A 169 -3.20 10.14 -21.38
CA PRO A 169 -3.72 10.60 -20.10
C PRO A 169 -2.61 10.64 -19.04
N VAL A 170 -2.64 11.65 -18.19
CA VAL A 170 -1.80 11.74 -16.99
C VAL A 170 -2.65 12.24 -15.83
N THR A 171 -2.52 11.58 -14.69
CA THR A 171 -3.31 11.88 -13.49
C THR A 171 -2.97 13.27 -12.95
N PRO A 172 -3.96 14.05 -12.46
CA PRO A 172 -3.74 15.40 -11.95
C PRO A 172 -2.72 15.48 -10.81
N GLU A 173 -2.54 14.40 -10.05
CA GLU A 173 -1.58 14.29 -8.95
C GLU A 173 -0.11 14.41 -9.41
N LEU A 174 0.16 14.47 -10.71
CA LEU A 174 1.50 14.74 -11.25
C LEU A 174 1.65 16.18 -11.76
N ALA A 175 0.67 17.05 -11.50
CA ALA A 175 0.68 18.45 -11.95
C ALA A 175 1.73 19.29 -11.20
N ALA A 176 2.02 18.92 -9.95
CA ALA A 176 3.11 19.46 -9.15
C ALA A 176 4.00 18.31 -8.66
N LEU A 177 5.31 18.44 -8.80
CA LEU A 177 6.28 17.39 -8.46
C LEU A 177 7.38 17.93 -7.54
N GLN A 178 7.77 17.15 -6.55
CA GLN A 178 8.93 17.45 -5.72
C GLN A 178 9.93 16.29 -5.79
N VAL A 179 11.19 16.61 -5.99
CA VAL A 179 12.28 15.63 -6.11
C VAL A 179 13.13 15.69 -4.85
N ASP A 180 12.99 14.70 -3.98
CA ASP A 180 13.78 14.55 -2.76
C ASP A 180 14.97 13.62 -3.05
N GLU A 181 16.10 14.23 -3.40
CA GLU A 181 17.30 13.48 -3.79
C GLU A 181 17.96 12.76 -2.61
N GLU A 182 17.86 13.32 -1.39
CA GLU A 182 18.42 12.74 -0.17
C GLU A 182 17.71 11.43 0.20
N HIS A 183 16.38 11.43 0.16
CA HIS A 183 15.56 10.26 0.51
C HIS A 183 15.17 9.42 -0.70
N ARG A 184 15.61 9.80 -1.91
CA ARG A 184 15.33 9.11 -3.18
C ARG A 184 13.83 9.00 -3.46
N LEU A 185 13.09 10.10 -3.24
CA LEU A 185 11.65 10.16 -3.46
C LEU A 185 11.30 11.11 -4.60
N LEU A 186 10.24 10.75 -5.34
CA LEU A 186 9.49 11.67 -6.19
C LEU A 186 8.09 11.77 -5.59
N ILE A 187 7.62 12.98 -5.30
CA ILE A 187 6.31 13.19 -4.69
C ILE A 187 5.46 14.06 -5.62
N GLY A 188 4.26 13.60 -5.93
CA GLY A 188 3.27 14.33 -6.72
C GLY A 188 2.09 14.82 -5.89
N SER A 189 1.49 15.92 -6.32
CA SER A 189 0.20 16.45 -5.86
C SER A 189 -0.48 17.22 -7.00
N ASP A 190 -1.80 17.34 -6.93
CA ASP A 190 -2.58 18.28 -7.75
C ASP A 190 -2.56 19.71 -7.17
N ASP A 191 -2.18 19.85 -5.89
CA ASP A 191 -1.97 21.11 -5.18
C ASP A 191 -0.50 21.30 -4.80
N ALA A 192 0.16 22.25 -5.47
CA ALA A 192 1.57 22.62 -5.22
C ALA A 192 1.80 23.22 -3.82
N GLY A 193 0.83 23.96 -3.28
CA GLY A 193 0.91 24.56 -1.95
C GLY A 193 0.78 23.51 -0.84
N PHE A 194 -0.05 22.49 -1.05
CA PHE A 194 -0.12 21.33 -0.18
C PHE A 194 1.19 20.52 -0.23
N LEU A 195 1.71 20.25 -1.44
CA LEU A 195 2.97 19.54 -1.64
C LEU A 195 4.15 20.25 -0.96
N ALA A 196 4.23 21.58 -1.06
CA ALA A 196 5.29 22.36 -0.43
C ALA A 196 5.32 22.23 1.11
N GLN A 197 4.20 21.88 1.74
CA GLN A 197 4.07 21.71 3.19
C GLN A 197 4.26 20.26 3.65
N ARG A 198 4.53 19.31 2.74
CA ARG A 198 4.47 17.88 3.06
C ARG A 198 5.31 17.45 4.26
N THR A 199 6.48 18.06 4.46
CA THR A 199 7.41 17.68 5.53
C THR A 199 6.86 18.08 6.89
N ASP A 200 6.19 19.23 6.98
CA ASP A 200 5.55 19.71 8.20
C ASP A 200 4.27 18.93 8.52
N LEU A 201 3.62 18.39 7.49
CA LEU A 201 2.40 17.61 7.59
C LEU A 201 2.65 16.11 7.77
N ALA A 202 3.90 15.65 7.59
CA ALA A 202 4.26 14.25 7.63
C ALA A 202 3.86 13.62 8.96
N ARG A 203 3.33 12.41 8.86
CA ARG A 203 2.81 11.64 9.98
C ARG A 203 3.92 11.23 10.96
N GLY A 204 5.09 10.87 10.46
CA GLY A 204 6.15 10.33 11.31
C GLY A 204 5.77 8.97 11.93
N ASP A 205 6.34 8.66 13.09
CA ASP A 205 6.25 7.38 13.78
C ASP A 205 4.97 7.21 14.63
N GLU A 206 3.87 7.86 14.24
CA GLU A 206 2.60 7.78 14.96
C GLU A 206 2.08 6.33 15.08
N ASP A 207 1.93 5.87 16.32
CA ASP A 207 1.39 4.55 16.69
C ASP A 207 -0.13 4.63 16.88
N ASP A 208 -0.88 4.69 15.77
CA ASP A 208 -2.34 4.65 15.76
C ASP A 208 -2.90 3.34 15.19
N ALA A 209 -4.23 3.23 15.19
CA ALA A 209 -4.92 2.03 14.71
C ALA A 209 -4.63 1.67 13.24
N VAL A 210 -4.35 2.64 12.37
CA VAL A 210 -3.97 2.36 10.97
C VAL A 210 -2.56 1.79 10.93
N ALA A 211 -1.62 2.38 11.68
CA ALA A 211 -0.26 1.86 11.80
C ALA A 211 -0.27 0.43 12.39
N GLU A 212 -1.05 0.19 13.45
CA GLU A 212 -1.27 -1.15 14.04
C GLU A 212 -1.80 -2.16 13.01
N ALA A 213 -2.81 -1.77 12.21
CA ALA A 213 -3.39 -2.62 11.17
C ALA A 213 -2.39 -2.92 10.03
N VAL A 214 -1.66 -1.92 9.55
CA VAL A 214 -0.65 -2.09 8.49
C VAL A 214 0.51 -2.98 8.96
N ALA A 215 0.99 -2.78 10.19
CA ALA A 215 2.02 -3.64 10.78
C ALA A 215 1.55 -5.11 10.85
N ALA A 216 0.31 -5.35 11.25
CA ALA A 216 -0.27 -6.70 11.32
C ALA A 216 -0.57 -7.33 9.94
N ALA A 217 -0.86 -6.52 8.92
CA ALA A 217 -0.97 -6.99 7.53
C ALA A 217 0.37 -7.54 7.01
N GLY A 218 1.48 -6.90 7.42
CA GLY A 218 2.84 -7.34 7.12
C GLY A 218 3.27 -7.00 5.68
N PRO A 219 4.21 -7.77 5.08
CA PRO A 219 4.69 -7.50 3.73
C PRO A 219 3.57 -7.52 2.69
N ALA A 220 3.60 -6.55 1.78
CA ALA A 220 2.58 -6.34 0.76
C ALA A 220 3.21 -5.99 -0.60
N LEU A 221 2.75 -6.68 -1.66
CA LEU A 221 2.99 -6.29 -3.05
C LEU A 221 2.01 -5.20 -3.50
N SER A 222 0.78 -5.29 -3.03
CA SER A 222 -0.27 -4.28 -3.24
C SER A 222 -1.16 -4.26 -2.00
N ALA A 223 -1.58 -3.09 -1.54
CA ALA A 223 -2.39 -2.96 -0.34
C ALA A 223 -3.24 -1.69 -0.30
N ALA A 224 -4.28 -1.73 0.53
CA ALA A 224 -4.99 -0.54 0.98
C ALA A 224 -5.02 -0.49 2.51
N ALA A 225 -5.03 0.72 3.06
CA ALA A 225 -5.32 0.95 4.46
C ALA A 225 -6.22 2.17 4.66
N TYR A 226 -7.09 2.11 5.66
CA TYR A 226 -8.12 3.10 5.95
C TYR A 226 -8.18 3.41 7.44
N THR A 227 -8.41 4.67 7.79
CA THR A 227 -8.87 5.05 9.14
C THR A 227 -10.28 4.50 9.39
N GLY A 228 -10.70 4.39 10.65
CA GLY A 228 -12.04 3.91 11.01
C GLY A 228 -13.17 4.68 10.32
N ASP A 229 -13.10 6.02 10.30
CA ASP A 229 -14.06 6.86 9.59
C ASP A 229 -14.14 6.52 8.09
N GLN A 230 -12.98 6.28 7.47
CA GLN A 230 -12.90 5.95 6.06
C GLN A 230 -13.44 4.54 5.78
N VAL A 231 -13.23 3.56 6.67
CA VAL A 231 -13.86 2.23 6.58
C VAL A 231 -15.38 2.38 6.54
N CYS A 232 -15.95 3.16 7.47
CA CYS A 232 -17.40 3.36 7.57
C CYS A 232 -17.99 4.17 6.41
N THR A 233 -17.15 4.74 5.55
CA THR A 233 -17.56 5.43 4.33
C THR A 233 -17.37 4.54 3.11
N ALA A 234 -16.18 3.96 2.94
CA ALA A 234 -15.80 3.21 1.74
C ALA A 234 -16.36 1.78 1.71
N LEU A 235 -16.57 1.16 2.88
CA LEU A 235 -16.92 -0.26 3.01
C LEU A 235 -18.33 -0.49 3.57
N ALA A 236 -19.13 0.58 3.66
CA ALA A 236 -20.37 0.59 4.40
C ALA A 236 -21.48 -0.24 3.75
N MET A 237 -22.24 -0.97 4.57
CA MET A 237 -23.45 -1.63 4.10
C MET A 237 -24.58 -0.63 3.75
N SER A 238 -24.47 0.65 4.14
CA SER A 238 -25.45 1.69 3.82
C SER A 238 -25.68 1.86 2.32
N ASP A 239 -24.67 1.55 1.53
CA ASP A 239 -24.66 1.74 0.08
C ASP A 239 -25.25 0.54 -0.67
N ALA A 240 -25.52 -0.55 0.04
CA ALA A 240 -26.19 -1.71 -0.52
C ALA A 240 -27.70 -1.50 -0.65
N ASP A 241 -28.29 -2.23 -1.61
CA ASP A 241 -29.74 -2.25 -1.81
C ASP A 241 -30.52 -2.63 -0.54
N PRO A 242 -31.77 -2.16 -0.35
CA PRO A 242 -32.55 -2.41 0.87
C PRO A 242 -32.71 -3.90 1.24
N ALA A 243 -32.83 -4.77 0.24
CA ALA A 243 -32.92 -6.22 0.45
C ALA A 243 -31.60 -6.80 0.99
N GLU A 244 -30.46 -6.36 0.45
CA GLU A 244 -29.13 -6.77 0.89
C GLU A 244 -28.82 -6.26 2.30
N ARG A 245 -29.25 -5.03 2.64
CA ARG A 245 -29.14 -4.50 4.02
C ARG A 245 -29.96 -5.29 5.04
N THR A 246 -31.14 -5.75 4.63
CA THR A 246 -31.98 -6.62 5.48
C THR A 246 -31.28 -7.95 5.72
N ARG A 247 -30.76 -8.56 4.65
CA ARG A 247 -30.00 -9.81 4.73
C ARG A 247 -28.73 -9.66 5.58
N ALA A 248 -27.98 -8.57 5.41
CA ALA A 248 -26.82 -8.24 6.21
C ALA A 248 -27.17 -8.14 7.71
N SER A 249 -28.29 -7.49 8.04
CA SER A 249 -28.78 -7.38 9.42
C SER A 249 -29.11 -8.74 10.05
N GLU A 250 -29.64 -9.68 9.27
CA GLU A 250 -29.90 -11.06 9.72
C GLU A 250 -28.59 -11.83 9.93
N LEU A 251 -27.64 -11.70 9.01
CA LEU A 251 -26.32 -12.32 9.11
C LEU A 251 -25.53 -11.80 10.32
N LEU A 252 -25.58 -10.49 10.58
CA LEU A 252 -24.96 -9.88 11.77
C LEU A 252 -25.55 -10.44 13.06
N LYS A 253 -26.89 -10.48 13.17
CA LYS A 253 -27.58 -11.07 14.33
C LYS A 253 -27.21 -12.54 14.56
N ALA A 254 -26.98 -13.29 13.49
CA ALA A 254 -26.58 -14.70 13.57
C ALA A 254 -25.09 -14.88 13.89
N ALA A 255 -24.23 -13.99 13.41
CA ALA A 255 -22.79 -14.05 13.61
C ALA A 255 -22.41 -13.74 15.06
N GLY A 256 -23.01 -12.69 15.65
CA GLY A 256 -22.71 -12.21 16.99
C GLY A 256 -22.49 -10.70 17.02
N GLU A 257 -21.96 -10.20 18.13
CA GLU A 257 -21.57 -8.79 18.27
C GLU A 257 -20.38 -8.47 17.35
N VAL A 258 -20.40 -7.26 16.78
CA VAL A 258 -19.29 -6.66 16.03
C VAL A 258 -19.06 -5.26 16.55
N HIS A 259 -17.80 -4.85 16.61
CA HIS A 259 -17.40 -3.52 17.08
C HIS A 259 -16.91 -2.64 15.92
N PRO A 260 -16.97 -1.30 16.04
CA PRO A 260 -16.38 -0.39 15.07
C PRO A 260 -14.88 -0.65 14.88
N ILE A 261 -14.41 -0.58 13.63
CA ILE A 261 -13.00 -0.68 13.29
C ILE A 261 -12.36 0.69 13.48
N ALA A 262 -11.21 0.74 14.16
CA ALA A 262 -10.42 1.97 14.32
C ALA A 262 -9.39 2.14 13.19
N GLY A 263 -8.88 1.04 12.63
CA GLY A 263 -8.01 1.02 11.47
C GLY A 263 -8.13 -0.28 10.68
N TYR A 264 -8.06 -0.21 9.36
CA TYR A 264 -8.19 -1.35 8.46
C TYR A 264 -7.02 -1.40 7.50
N ALA A 265 -6.52 -2.59 7.23
CA ALA A 265 -5.56 -2.84 6.15
C ALA A 265 -5.88 -4.15 5.44
N ILE A 266 -5.68 -4.17 4.13
CA ILE A 266 -5.73 -5.38 3.32
C ILE A 266 -4.52 -5.40 2.39
N ALA A 267 -3.82 -6.53 2.35
CA ALA A 267 -2.55 -6.66 1.64
C ALA A 267 -2.50 -7.95 0.82
N ALA A 268 -2.27 -7.83 -0.49
CA ALA A 268 -1.81 -8.92 -1.33
C ALA A 268 -0.33 -9.21 -1.03
N GLN A 269 -0.05 -10.41 -0.54
CA GLN A 269 1.28 -10.82 -0.10
C GLN A 269 2.05 -11.48 -1.26
N PRO A 270 3.40 -11.50 -1.19
CA PRO A 270 4.19 -12.35 -2.08
C PRO A 270 3.70 -13.81 -2.05
N GLY A 271 3.58 -14.44 -3.21
CA GLY A 271 3.06 -15.80 -3.34
C GLY A 271 1.53 -15.93 -3.47
N GLY A 272 0.78 -14.83 -3.38
CA GLY A 272 -0.63 -14.78 -3.79
C GLY A 272 -1.67 -14.85 -2.66
N ASP A 273 -1.25 -15.03 -1.41
CA ASP A 273 -2.16 -14.92 -0.26
C ASP A 273 -2.60 -13.46 -0.03
N VAL A 274 -3.77 -13.25 0.57
CA VAL A 274 -4.24 -11.92 1.00
C VAL A 274 -4.41 -11.91 2.51
N ARG A 275 -3.96 -10.84 3.17
CA ARG A 275 -4.18 -10.62 4.60
C ARG A 275 -5.04 -9.40 4.83
N VAL A 276 -6.10 -9.57 5.61
CA VAL A 276 -6.88 -8.47 6.18
C VAL A 276 -6.47 -8.29 7.64
N ALA A 277 -6.29 -7.06 8.08
CA ALA A 277 -6.03 -6.65 9.46
C ALA A 277 -7.01 -5.55 9.88
N MET A 278 -7.58 -5.69 11.06
CA MET A 278 -8.55 -4.76 11.64
C MET A 278 -8.13 -4.43 13.05
N ALA A 279 -7.75 -3.19 13.28
CA ALA A 279 -7.44 -2.65 14.59
C ALA A 279 -8.71 -2.11 15.26
N PHE A 280 -8.79 -2.30 16.57
CA PHE A 280 -9.91 -1.90 17.43
C PHE A 280 -9.40 -1.02 18.58
N GLU A 281 -10.31 -0.39 19.31
CA GLU A 281 -9.93 0.42 20.48
C GLU A 281 -9.32 -0.43 21.60
N THR A 282 -9.76 -1.69 21.73
CA THR A 282 -9.35 -2.59 22.82
C THR A 282 -9.10 -4.02 22.35
N ALA A 283 -8.28 -4.74 23.11
CA ALA A 283 -7.99 -6.14 22.82
C ALA A 283 -9.21 -7.05 23.05
N GLU A 284 -10.10 -6.66 23.95
CA GLU A 284 -11.34 -7.37 24.24
C GLU A 284 -12.29 -7.32 23.03
N GLN A 285 -12.38 -6.18 22.35
CA GLN A 285 -13.14 -6.04 21.11
C GLN A 285 -12.57 -6.94 20.01
N ALA A 286 -11.26 -6.89 19.76
CA ALA A 286 -10.62 -7.73 18.75
C ALA A 286 -10.87 -9.24 18.98
N ARG A 287 -10.80 -9.69 20.25
CA ARG A 287 -11.09 -11.08 20.64
C ARG A 287 -12.57 -11.44 20.46
N SER A 288 -13.47 -10.54 20.85
CA SER A 288 -14.93 -10.75 20.70
C SER A 288 -15.34 -10.84 19.23
N ASP A 289 -14.77 -9.98 18.39
CA ASP A 289 -15.09 -9.90 16.96
C ASP A 289 -14.51 -11.07 16.15
N ALA A 290 -13.49 -11.78 16.66
CA ALA A 290 -12.81 -12.83 15.90
C ALA A 290 -13.78 -13.92 15.41
N ASP A 291 -14.67 -14.41 16.27
CA ASP A 291 -15.66 -15.44 15.91
C ASP A 291 -16.74 -14.88 14.98
N SER A 292 -17.27 -13.69 15.29
CA SER A 292 -18.31 -13.03 14.48
C SER A 292 -17.79 -12.74 13.06
N ARG A 293 -16.63 -12.09 12.93
CA ARG A 293 -16.04 -11.71 11.65
C ARG A 293 -15.53 -12.92 10.87
N SER A 294 -15.06 -13.97 11.54
CA SER A 294 -14.75 -15.25 10.87
C SER A 294 -15.99 -15.84 10.18
N ARG A 295 -17.15 -15.84 10.85
CA ARG A 295 -18.40 -16.34 10.25
C ARG A 295 -18.86 -15.48 9.08
N LEU A 296 -18.76 -14.15 9.21
CA LEU A 296 -19.16 -13.21 8.15
C LEU A 296 -18.24 -13.32 6.92
N ALA A 297 -16.93 -13.44 7.13
CA ALA A 297 -15.94 -13.59 6.05
C ALA A 297 -15.99 -14.96 5.35
N ALA A 298 -16.63 -15.97 5.95
CA ALA A 298 -16.83 -17.29 5.34
C ALA A 298 -18.27 -17.48 4.80
N GLY A 299 -19.06 -16.40 4.72
CA GLY A 299 -20.49 -16.45 4.41
C GLY A 299 -20.90 -15.69 3.14
N PRO A 300 -22.22 -15.48 2.96
CA PRO A 300 -22.75 -14.66 1.87
C PRO A 300 -22.15 -13.26 1.87
N ALA A 301 -21.96 -12.67 0.68
CA ALA A 301 -21.41 -11.33 0.50
C ALA A 301 -22.50 -10.35 0.02
N PRO A 302 -23.48 -9.97 0.89
CA PRO A 302 -24.55 -9.07 0.51
C PRO A 302 -23.99 -7.73 0.03
N GLY A 303 -24.55 -7.21 -1.05
CA GLY A 303 -24.09 -5.98 -1.70
C GLY A 303 -22.88 -6.16 -2.64
N GLN A 304 -22.20 -7.32 -2.62
CA GLN A 304 -21.14 -7.64 -3.60
C GLN A 304 -21.52 -8.77 -4.56
N GLY A 305 -22.68 -9.39 -4.34
CA GLY A 305 -23.11 -10.58 -5.08
C GLY A 305 -22.40 -11.86 -4.65
N GLY A 306 -23.11 -12.99 -4.70
CA GLY A 306 -22.55 -14.30 -4.38
C GLY A 306 -22.14 -14.48 -2.90
N SER A 307 -21.09 -15.26 -2.70
CA SER A 307 -20.50 -15.58 -1.39
C SER A 307 -19.02 -15.21 -1.35
N PHE A 308 -18.49 -14.84 -0.19
CA PHE A 308 -17.04 -14.64 -0.03
C PHE A 308 -16.24 -15.91 -0.33
N THR A 309 -16.84 -17.08 -0.08
CA THR A 309 -16.24 -18.39 -0.40
C THR A 309 -16.06 -18.67 -1.88
N ASP A 310 -16.73 -17.90 -2.75
CA ASP A 310 -16.54 -17.99 -4.20
C ASP A 310 -15.26 -17.26 -4.63
N ARG A 311 -14.74 -16.36 -3.79
CA ARG A 311 -13.56 -15.52 -4.04
C ARG A 311 -12.31 -16.02 -3.34
N TYR A 312 -12.44 -16.54 -2.13
CA TYR A 312 -11.32 -17.02 -1.34
C TYR A 312 -11.71 -18.13 -0.36
N ARG A 313 -10.71 -18.86 0.11
CA ARG A 313 -10.82 -19.75 1.27
C ARG A 313 -10.32 -19.01 2.51
N LEU A 314 -11.17 -18.89 3.53
CA LEU A 314 -10.78 -18.33 4.80
C LEU A 314 -9.83 -19.29 5.53
N GLY A 315 -8.62 -18.81 5.81
CA GLY A 315 -7.60 -19.49 6.59
C GLY A 315 -7.67 -19.14 8.08
N LYS A 316 -6.51 -18.87 8.67
CA LYS A 316 -6.42 -18.57 10.11
C LYS A 316 -6.99 -17.19 10.41
N VAL A 317 -7.80 -17.12 11.47
CA VAL A 317 -8.27 -15.87 12.07
C VAL A 317 -7.62 -15.72 13.44
N VAL A 318 -6.94 -14.59 13.69
CA VAL A 318 -6.16 -14.38 14.91
C VAL A 318 -6.41 -12.98 15.46
N ALA A 319 -6.90 -12.91 16.70
CA ALA A 319 -6.85 -11.69 17.50
C ALA A 319 -5.55 -11.68 18.33
N SER A 320 -4.73 -10.66 18.13
CA SER A 320 -3.53 -10.38 18.94
C SER A 320 -3.58 -8.92 19.35
N ASP A 321 -3.46 -8.66 20.65
CA ASP A 321 -3.66 -7.33 21.22
C ASP A 321 -4.95 -6.71 20.69
N LYS A 322 -4.89 -5.51 20.12
CA LYS A 322 -6.04 -4.79 19.54
C LYS A 322 -6.35 -5.15 18.09
N VAL A 323 -5.61 -6.07 17.47
CA VAL A 323 -5.72 -6.33 16.03
C VAL A 323 -6.25 -7.73 15.75
N LEU A 324 -7.25 -7.82 14.88
CA LEU A 324 -7.76 -9.04 14.28
C LEU A 324 -7.22 -9.20 12.87
N THR A 325 -6.62 -10.35 12.57
CA THR A 325 -6.16 -10.70 11.23
C THR A 325 -6.93 -11.87 10.64
N LEU A 326 -7.20 -11.80 9.33
CA LEU A 326 -7.74 -12.90 8.53
C LEU A 326 -6.76 -13.22 7.41
N ALA A 327 -6.32 -14.47 7.34
CA ALA A 327 -5.62 -14.99 6.18
C ALA A 327 -6.63 -15.47 5.14
N LEU A 328 -6.57 -14.94 3.93
CA LEU A 328 -7.43 -15.29 2.80
C LEU A 328 -6.55 -15.96 1.73
N ASP A 329 -6.99 -17.10 1.23
CA ASP A 329 -6.37 -17.84 0.13
C ASP A 329 -7.25 -17.65 -1.12
N PRO A 330 -6.89 -16.73 -2.03
CA PRO A 330 -7.72 -16.40 -3.19
C PRO A 330 -7.97 -17.59 -4.10
N VAL A 331 -9.19 -17.71 -4.59
CA VAL A 331 -9.53 -18.59 -5.71
C VAL A 331 -8.89 -18.02 -6.98
N ALA A 332 -8.34 -18.88 -7.84
CA ALA A 332 -7.69 -18.45 -9.06
C ALA A 332 -8.62 -17.57 -9.93
N GLY A 333 -8.14 -16.37 -10.28
CA GLY A 333 -8.89 -15.39 -11.07
C GLY A 333 -9.85 -14.50 -10.26
N ALA A 334 -9.91 -14.66 -8.93
CA ALA A 334 -10.64 -13.75 -8.06
C ALA A 334 -9.79 -12.52 -7.70
N PHE A 335 -10.43 -11.35 -7.71
CA PHE A 335 -9.80 -10.06 -7.44
C PHE A 335 -10.08 -9.65 -5.99
N VAL A 336 -9.55 -10.43 -5.04
CA VAL A 336 -9.87 -10.32 -3.60
C VAL A 336 -9.46 -8.96 -3.01
N LEU A 337 -8.33 -8.40 -3.41
CA LEU A 337 -7.89 -7.08 -2.95
C LEU A 337 -8.82 -6.00 -3.50
N SER A 338 -9.07 -5.99 -4.81
CA SER A 338 -9.99 -5.01 -5.43
C SER A 338 -11.40 -5.08 -4.85
N ASP A 339 -11.96 -6.29 -4.68
CA ASP A 339 -13.33 -6.51 -4.20
C ASP A 339 -13.53 -6.09 -2.74
N LEU A 340 -12.47 -6.07 -1.93
CA LEU A 340 -12.55 -5.84 -0.49
C LEU A 340 -11.97 -4.48 -0.06
N THR A 341 -11.74 -3.59 -1.03
CA THR A 341 -11.27 -2.22 -0.80
C THR A 341 -12.30 -1.16 -1.16
N SER A 342 -13.42 -1.55 -1.78
CA SER A 342 -14.52 -0.65 -2.12
C SER A 342 -15.88 -1.36 -2.05
N GLY A 343 -16.93 -0.60 -1.72
CA GLY A 343 -18.29 -1.09 -1.65
C GLY A 343 -18.58 -1.91 -0.38
N PRO A 344 -19.81 -2.42 -0.23
CA PRO A 344 -20.28 -3.03 1.02
C PRO A 344 -19.50 -4.30 1.37
N VAL A 345 -18.65 -4.26 2.39
CA VAL A 345 -17.90 -5.42 2.89
C VAL A 345 -18.45 -5.81 4.25
N LEU A 346 -19.31 -6.84 4.29
CA LEU A 346 -20.08 -7.19 5.49
C LEU A 346 -19.22 -7.45 6.74
N PHE A 347 -18.09 -8.15 6.60
CA PHE A 347 -17.22 -8.45 7.75
C PHE A 347 -16.38 -7.25 8.18
N ALA A 348 -16.37 -6.16 7.40
CA ALA A 348 -15.74 -4.87 7.70
C ALA A 348 -16.77 -3.78 8.04
N THR A 349 -18.01 -4.17 8.36
CA THR A 349 -19.10 -3.22 8.61
C THR A 349 -18.83 -2.34 9.82
N CYS A 350 -19.32 -1.11 9.71
CA CYS A 350 -19.78 -0.26 10.79
C CYS A 350 -21.33 -0.31 10.82
#